data_AF-A0A223E990-F1
#
_entry.id   AF-A0A223E990-F1
#
_cell.length_a   1.000
_cell.length_b   1.000
_cell.length_c   1.000
_cell.angle_alpha   90.00
_cell.angle_beta   90.00
_cell.angle_gamma   90.00
#
_symmetry.space_group_name_H-M   'P 1'
#
loop_
_entity.id
_entity.type
_entity.pdbx_description
1 polymer ?
#
loop_
_entity_poly.entity_id
_entity_poly.type
_entity_poly.pdbx_seq_one_letter_code
_entity_poly.pdbx_strand_id
1 'polypeptide(L)'
;MEQYLKWLTGVICTQNYDGFVHNYALYLHGETSRFHIIPWDYDATWGIDVNGEKMRHDYVRVEGFNTLTARLLDVQKYKKLYQQLLYDTIQHQFSVKNLIDAVYGYYEQVKKFISKDPYFQYTLDEFNQQPSQILYFISKRNPFIASHLMF
;
A
#
# COMPACT_ATOMS: atom_id res chain seq x y z
N MET A 1 16.99 4.80 7.97
CA MET A 1 16.05 4.08 8.86
C MET A 1 14.65 4.59 8.71
N GLU A 2 14.36 5.85 9.02
CA GLU A 2 13.01 6.40 8.85
C GLU A 2 12.45 6.21 7.43
N GLN A 3 13.24 6.49 6.38
CA GLN A 3 12.82 6.27 4.99
C GLN A 3 12.47 4.80 4.67
N TYR A 4 13.22 3.85 5.25
CA TYR A 4 12.90 2.42 5.13
C TYR A 4 11.57 2.10 5.82
N LEU A 5 11.35 2.61 7.03
CA LEU A 5 10.11 2.38 7.77
C LEU A 5 8.91 3.04 7.08
N LYS A 6 9.08 4.20 6.43
CA LYS A 6 8.03 4.81 5.59
C LYS A 6 7.70 3.96 4.37
N TRP A 7 8.70 3.38 3.70
CA TRP A 7 8.46 2.41 2.64
C TRP A 7 7.70 1.19 3.16
N LEU A 8 8.12 0.64 4.30
CA LEU A 8 7.43 -0.49 4.93
C LEU A 8 5.98 -0.14 5.28
N THR A 9 5.72 1.03 5.85
CA THR A 9 4.36 1.55 6.08
C THR A 9 3.54 1.58 4.79
N GLY A 10 4.13 2.06 3.69
CA GLY A 10 3.50 2.04 2.38
C GLY A 10 3.10 0.63 1.94
N VAL A 11 4.03 -0.32 1.98
CA VAL A 11 3.78 -1.74 1.64
C VAL A 11 2.64 -2.32 2.49
N ILE A 12 2.62 -2.04 3.81
CA ILE A 12 1.59 -2.54 4.72
C ILE A 12 0.22 -1.93 4.46
N CYS A 13 0.16 -0.64 4.13
CA CYS A 13 -1.11 0.02 3.79
C CYS A 13 -1.66 -0.49 2.46
N THR A 14 -0.84 -0.62 1.42
CA THR A 14 -1.30 -1.01 0.08
C THR A 14 -1.42 -2.52 -0.13
N GLN A 15 -0.79 -3.33 0.73
CA GLN A 15 -0.76 -4.79 0.63
C GLN A 15 -0.04 -5.35 -0.60
N ASN A 16 1.05 -4.71 -1.05
CA ASN A 16 1.92 -5.37 -2.03
C ASN A 16 2.64 -6.56 -1.35
N TYR A 17 2.16 -7.79 -1.58
CA TYR A 17 2.69 -8.98 -0.93
C TYR A 17 4.12 -9.31 -1.36
N ASP A 18 4.46 -9.07 -2.63
CA ASP A 18 5.81 -9.34 -3.15
C ASP A 18 6.78 -8.17 -2.90
N GLY A 19 6.25 -7.02 -2.47
CA GLY A 19 6.99 -5.78 -2.25
C GLY A 19 8.10 -5.86 -1.21
N PHE A 20 8.26 -6.94 -0.44
CA PHE A 20 9.30 -7.04 0.59
C PHE A 20 10.65 -7.53 0.07
N VAL A 21 10.66 -8.21 -1.06
CA VAL A 21 11.85 -8.80 -1.71
C VAL A 21 11.92 -8.52 -3.21
N HIS A 22 10.82 -8.09 -3.82
CA HIS A 22 10.72 -7.57 -5.19
C HIS A 22 10.07 -6.18 -5.18
N ASN A 23 9.81 -5.63 -6.38
CA ASN A 23 8.99 -4.43 -6.55
C ASN A 23 9.55 -3.18 -5.84
N TYR A 24 10.89 -3.08 -5.83
CA TYR A 24 11.59 -1.88 -5.42
C TYR A 24 12.97 -1.72 -6.09
N ALA A 25 13.45 -0.47 -6.10
CA ALA A 25 14.83 -0.12 -6.42
C ALA A 25 15.58 0.35 -5.17
N LEU A 26 16.90 0.14 -5.15
CA LEU A 26 17.79 0.68 -4.14
C LEU A 26 18.48 1.94 -4.65
N TYR A 27 18.32 3.04 -3.93
CA TYR A 27 19.00 4.29 -4.21
C TYR A 27 20.05 4.59 -3.14
N LEU A 28 21.32 4.69 -3.54
CA LEU A 28 22.40 5.16 -2.67
C LEU A 28 22.50 6.68 -2.76
N HIS A 29 22.11 7.37 -1.69
CA HIS A 29 22.17 8.82 -1.65
C HIS A 29 23.62 9.31 -1.53
N GLY A 30 24.11 10.06 -2.53
CA GLY A 30 25.52 10.46 -2.63
C GLY A 30 26.06 11.20 -1.40
N GLU A 31 25.33 12.17 -0.86
CA GLU A 31 25.82 12.97 0.27
C GLU A 31 25.81 12.23 1.61
N THR A 32 24.78 11.41 1.88
CA THR A 32 24.61 10.76 3.18
C THR A 32 25.19 9.35 3.21
N SER A 33 25.55 8.80 2.05
CA SER A 33 25.97 7.39 1.88
C SER A 33 24.98 6.40 2.48
N ARG A 34 23.68 6.70 2.39
CA ARG A 34 22.59 5.86 2.90
C ARG A 34 21.77 5.29 1.76
N PHE A 35 21.37 4.03 1.91
CA PHE A 35 20.41 3.39 1.02
C PHE A 35 18.98 3.77 1.37
N HIS A 36 18.20 4.10 0.34
CA HIS A 36 16.74 4.26 0.38
C HIS A 36 16.09 3.22 -0.53
N ILE A 37 14.86 2.85 -0.19
CA ILE A 37 14.03 1.97 -1.01
C ILE A 37 13.01 2.84 -1.76
N ILE A 38 12.87 2.62 -3.06
CA ILE A 38 11.89 3.28 -3.91
C ILE A 38 10.93 2.20 -4.44
N PRO A 39 9.61 2.30 -4.18
CA PRO A 39 8.65 1.32 -4.65
C PRO A 39 8.53 1.32 -6.18
N TRP A 40 8.29 0.15 -6.75
CA TRP A 40 8.04 -0.07 -8.17
C TRP A 40 6.97 -1.15 -8.33
N ASP A 41 6.11 -1.07 -9.34
CA ASP A 41 5.13 -2.14 -9.65
C ASP A 41 4.15 -2.48 -8.50
N TYR A 42 3.15 -1.60 -8.30
CA TYR A 42 2.19 -1.63 -7.19
C TYR A 42 0.74 -1.81 -7.68
N ASP A 43 0.53 -2.51 -8.79
CA ASP A 43 -0.79 -2.82 -9.32
C ASP A 43 -1.53 -3.90 -8.51
N ALA A 44 -0.82 -4.94 -8.05
CA ALA A 44 -1.33 -6.00 -7.17
C ALA A 44 -1.49 -5.53 -5.70
N THR A 45 -2.36 -4.54 -5.50
CA THR A 45 -2.59 -3.85 -4.22
C THR A 45 -4.06 -3.50 -4.04
N TRP A 46 -4.41 -2.81 -2.95
CA TRP A 46 -5.77 -2.28 -2.71
C TRP A 46 -6.90 -3.33 -2.70
N GLY A 47 -6.59 -4.57 -2.34
CA GLY A 47 -7.58 -5.64 -2.22
C GLY A 47 -7.64 -6.61 -3.39
N ILE A 48 -6.68 -6.54 -4.33
CA ILE A 48 -6.46 -7.55 -5.37
C ILE A 48 -5.05 -8.14 -5.28
N ASP A 49 -4.88 -9.36 -5.78
CA ASP A 49 -3.59 -10.04 -5.91
C ASP A 49 -2.99 -9.90 -7.32
N VAL A 50 -1.85 -10.56 -7.55
CA VAL A 50 -1.11 -10.53 -8.82
C VAL A 50 -1.86 -11.15 -10.02
N ASN A 51 -2.92 -11.92 -9.76
CA ASN A 51 -3.79 -12.48 -10.80
C ASN A 51 -5.02 -11.59 -11.05
N GLY A 52 -5.15 -10.47 -10.33
CA GLY A 52 -6.34 -9.61 -10.35
C GLY A 52 -7.49 -10.13 -9.49
N GLU A 53 -7.27 -11.17 -8.69
CA GLU A 53 -8.30 -11.79 -7.86
C GLU A 53 -8.42 -11.09 -6.50
N LYS A 54 -9.59 -11.19 -5.87
CA LYS A 54 -9.83 -10.55 -4.57
C LYS A 54 -8.90 -11.09 -3.48
N MET A 55 -8.16 -10.20 -2.86
CA MET A 55 -7.24 -10.48 -1.76
C MET A 55 -7.83 -9.96 -0.44
N ARG A 56 -7.73 -10.76 0.62
CA ARG A 56 -8.21 -10.32 1.94
C ARG A 56 -7.38 -9.16 2.49
N HIS A 57 -8.03 -8.25 3.19
CA HIS A 57 -7.42 -7.07 3.84
C HIS A 57 -6.53 -7.39 5.06
N ASP A 58 -6.42 -8.66 5.46
CA ASP A 58 -5.62 -9.13 6.60
C ASP A 58 -4.47 -10.05 6.16
N TYR A 59 -4.26 -10.22 4.86
CA TYR A 59 -3.33 -11.20 4.32
C TYR A 59 -1.85 -10.88 4.64
N VAL A 60 -1.50 -9.59 4.64
CA VAL A 60 -0.17 -9.12 5.04
C VAL A 60 -0.21 -8.65 6.50
N ARG A 61 0.56 -9.30 7.37
CA ARG A 61 0.71 -8.89 8.78
C ARG A 61 1.39 -7.53 8.93
N VAL A 62 1.11 -6.81 10.00
CA VAL A 62 1.59 -5.43 10.20
C VAL A 62 3.11 -5.35 10.35
N GLU A 63 3.77 -6.40 10.83
CA GLU A 63 5.23 -6.47 10.93
C GLU A 63 5.91 -6.62 9.58
N GLY A 64 5.16 -7.01 8.54
CA GLY A 64 5.72 -7.31 7.23
C GLY A 64 6.65 -8.52 7.20
N PHE A 65 7.52 -8.53 6.20
CA PHE A 65 8.46 -9.61 5.92
C PHE A 65 9.86 -9.07 5.62
N ASN A 66 10.75 -9.99 5.25
CA ASN A 66 12.20 -9.84 5.04
C ASN A 66 13.06 -9.70 6.32
N THR A 67 14.33 -10.07 6.17
CA THR A 67 15.30 -10.11 7.27
C THR A 67 15.60 -8.72 7.84
N LEU A 68 15.71 -7.70 6.99
CA LEU A 68 16.02 -6.35 7.45
C LEU A 68 14.91 -5.80 8.35
N THR A 69 13.65 -5.99 7.98
CA THR A 69 12.49 -5.63 8.79
C THR A 69 12.53 -6.31 10.14
N ALA A 70 12.70 -7.64 10.18
CA ALA A 70 12.77 -8.39 11.44
C ALA A 70 13.85 -7.82 12.38
N ARG A 71 15.06 -7.60 11.86
CA ARG A 71 16.19 -7.06 12.64
C ARG A 71 15.96 -5.64 13.13
N LEU A 72 15.24 -4.81 12.37
CA LEU A 72 14.90 -3.45 12.79
C LEU A 72 13.82 -3.47 13.88
N LEU A 73 12.81 -4.34 13.75
CA LEU A 73 11.71 -4.41 14.71
C LEU A 73 12.10 -5.07 16.04
N ASP A 74 13.19 -5.83 16.08
CA ASP A 74 13.82 -6.28 17.34
C ASP A 74 14.41 -5.12 18.17
N VAL A 75 14.67 -3.96 17.54
CA VAL A 75 15.20 -2.78 18.22
C VAL A 75 14.03 -1.87 18.64
N GLN A 76 13.79 -1.78 19.95
CA GLN A 76 12.65 -1.05 20.52
C GLN A 76 12.47 0.37 19.98
N LYS A 77 13.58 1.08 19.74
CA LYS A 77 13.56 2.45 19.17
C LYS A 77 12.93 2.49 17.78
N TYR A 78 13.29 1.57 16.89
CA TYR A 78 12.78 1.53 15.52
C TYR A 78 11.37 0.93 15.46
N LYS A 79 11.08 -0.03 16.32
CA LYS A 79 9.73 -0.56 16.51
C LYS A 79 8.73 0.54 16.88
N LYS A 80 9.04 1.35 17.90
CA LYS A 80 8.19 2.49 18.30
C LYS A 80 8.03 3.52 17.17
N LEU A 81 9.12 3.82 16.45
CA LEU A 81 9.05 4.72 15.29
C LEU A 81 8.12 4.17 14.21
N TYR A 82 8.19 2.87 13.94
CA TYR A 82 7.34 2.23 12.95
C TYR A 82 5.85 2.22 13.37
N GLN A 83 5.56 1.89 14.62
CA GLN A 83 4.21 1.97 15.18
C GLN A 83 3.63 3.39 15.06
N GLN A 84 4.44 4.41 15.36
CA GLN A 84 4.04 5.81 15.18
C GLN A 84 3.77 6.15 13.71
N LEU A 85 4.66 5.77 12.79
CA LEU A 85 4.47 6.00 11.36
C LEU A 85 3.21 5.34 10.82
N LEU A 86 2.92 4.10 11.23
CA LEU A 86 1.67 3.42 10.89
C LEU A 86 0.46 4.16 11.45
N TYR A 87 0.47 4.49 12.74
CA TYR A 87 -0.62 5.22 13.40
C TYR A 87 -0.92 6.54 12.68
N ASP A 88 0.09 7.38 12.46
CA ASP A 88 -0.08 8.66 11.77
C ASP A 88 -0.61 8.46 10.35
N THR A 89 -0.10 7.45 9.64
CA THR A 89 -0.53 7.16 8.26
C THR A 89 -2.00 6.76 8.20
N ILE A 90 -2.47 5.88 9.10
CA ILE A 90 -3.87 5.44 9.07
C ILE A 90 -4.84 6.50 9.63
N GLN A 91 -4.38 7.42 10.49
CA GLN A 91 -5.20 8.56 10.94
C GLN A 91 -5.32 9.65 9.87
N HIS A 92 -4.34 9.73 8.98
CA HIS A 92 -4.26 10.78 7.97
C HIS A 92 -4.33 10.20 6.56
N GLN A 93 -3.20 9.85 5.94
CA GLN A 93 -3.14 9.55 4.50
C GLN A 93 -3.99 8.34 4.09
N PHE A 94 -3.96 7.24 4.84
CA PHE A 94 -4.61 5.98 4.49
C PHE A 94 -6.00 5.87 5.13
N SER A 95 -6.93 6.72 4.69
CA SER A 95 -8.33 6.66 5.13
C SER A 95 -9.28 6.87 3.95
N VAL A 96 -10.50 6.32 4.04
CA VAL A 96 -11.54 6.52 3.01
C VAL A 96 -11.78 8.01 2.80
N LYS A 97 -11.89 8.78 3.89
CA LYS A 97 -12.11 10.23 3.85
C LYS A 97 -11.06 10.97 3.01
N ASN A 98 -9.78 10.58 3.10
CA ASN A 98 -8.70 11.32 2.45
C ASN A 98 -8.32 10.77 1.08
N LEU A 99 -8.74 9.56 0.73
CA LEU A 99 -8.45 8.93 -0.57
C LEU A 99 -9.63 8.91 -1.54
N ILE A 100 -10.87 9.11 -1.07
CA ILE A 100 -12.07 9.04 -1.91
C ILE A 100 -12.01 9.97 -3.13
N ASP A 101 -11.61 11.23 -2.93
CA ASP A 101 -11.54 12.21 -4.01
C ASP A 101 -10.47 11.87 -5.05
N ALA A 102 -9.32 11.35 -4.61
CA ALA A 102 -8.25 10.91 -5.51
C ALA A 102 -8.68 9.67 -6.31
N VAL A 103 -9.26 8.67 -5.65
CA VAL A 103 -9.73 7.43 -6.28
C VAL A 103 -10.78 7.73 -7.35
N TYR A 104 -11.84 8.47 -7.01
CA TYR A 104 -12.86 8.84 -7.98
C TYR A 104 -12.36 9.85 -9.02
N GLY A 105 -11.45 10.76 -8.62
CA GLY A 105 -10.85 11.73 -9.53
C GLY A 105 -10.01 11.09 -10.64
N TYR A 106 -9.19 10.08 -10.32
CA TYR A 106 -8.46 9.31 -11.34
C TYR A 106 -9.39 8.43 -12.16
N TYR A 107 -10.36 7.78 -11.51
CA TYR A 107 -11.35 6.95 -12.16
C TYR A 107 -12.13 7.71 -13.26
N GLU A 108 -12.68 8.88 -12.92
CA GLU A 108 -13.45 9.70 -13.86
C GLU A 108 -12.60 10.29 -14.99
N GLN A 109 -11.29 10.47 -14.78
CA GLN A 109 -10.38 10.85 -15.86
C GLN A 109 -10.20 9.71 -16.87
N VAL A 110 -9.98 8.47 -16.40
CA VAL A 110 -9.78 7.30 -17.27
C VAL A 110 -11.08 6.88 -17.96
N LYS A 111 -12.21 6.91 -17.25
CA LYS A 111 -13.54 6.50 -17.76
C LYS A 111 -13.91 7.14 -19.10
N LYS A 112 -13.52 8.40 -19.31
CA LYS A 112 -13.79 9.17 -20.54
C LYS A 112 -13.15 8.57 -21.79
N PHE A 113 -12.16 7.71 -21.64
CA PHE A 113 -11.40 7.12 -22.73
C PHE A 113 -11.71 5.65 -22.97
N ILE A 114 -12.42 4.97 -22.05
CA ILE A 114 -12.68 3.52 -22.15
C ILE A 114 -13.44 3.13 -23.39
N SER A 115 -14.46 3.89 -23.78
CA SER A 115 -15.23 3.60 -25.00
C SER A 115 -14.41 3.70 -26.29
N LYS A 116 -13.19 4.24 -26.21
CA LYS A 116 -12.25 4.38 -27.33
C LYS A 116 -11.12 3.34 -27.29
N ASP A 117 -11.05 2.53 -26.24
CA ASP A 117 -9.98 1.56 -26.05
C ASP A 117 -10.38 0.19 -26.62
N PRO A 118 -9.78 -0.26 -27.74
CA PRO A 118 -10.10 -1.56 -28.34
C PRO A 118 -9.56 -2.75 -27.53
N TYR A 119 -8.71 -2.50 -26.53
CA TYR A 119 -8.11 -3.51 -25.67
C TYR A 119 -8.76 -3.56 -24.29
N PHE A 120 -9.80 -2.76 -24.03
CA PHE A 120 -10.51 -2.81 -22.76
C PHE A 120 -11.30 -4.12 -22.63
N GLN A 121 -10.88 -4.97 -21.70
CA GLN A 121 -11.42 -6.33 -21.56
C GLN A 121 -12.57 -6.44 -20.56
N TYR A 122 -12.78 -5.43 -19.72
CA TYR A 122 -13.85 -5.44 -18.71
C TYR A 122 -15.15 -4.87 -19.26
N THR A 123 -16.26 -5.24 -18.65
CA THR A 123 -17.52 -4.52 -18.83
C THR A 123 -17.47 -3.15 -18.16
N LEU A 124 -18.29 -2.21 -18.64
CA LEU A 124 -18.39 -0.89 -18.01
C LEU A 124 -18.89 -0.99 -16.56
N ASP A 125 -19.72 -1.98 -16.24
CA ASP A 125 -20.21 -2.21 -14.88
C ASP A 125 -19.11 -2.72 -13.95
N GLU A 126 -18.28 -3.66 -14.39
CA GLU A 126 -17.09 -4.09 -13.64
C GLU A 126 -16.13 -2.93 -13.39
N PHE A 127 -15.90 -2.09 -14.41
CA PHE A 127 -15.10 -0.90 -14.27
C PHE A 127 -15.68 0.07 -13.22
N ASN A 128 -16.99 0.35 -13.30
CA ASN A 128 -17.70 1.23 -12.35
C ASN A 128 -17.65 0.74 -10.89
N GLN A 129 -17.37 -0.54 -10.65
CA GLN A 129 -17.27 -1.06 -9.29
C GLN A 129 -15.87 -0.86 -8.67
N GLN A 130 -14.81 -0.69 -9.48
CA GLN A 130 -13.42 -0.63 -9.01
C GLN A 130 -13.16 0.42 -7.91
N PRO A 131 -13.64 1.69 -8.01
CA PRO A 131 -13.47 2.68 -6.95
C PRO A 131 -14.01 2.21 -5.59
N SER A 132 -15.18 1.58 -5.60
CA SER A 132 -15.82 1.11 -4.37
C SER A 132 -15.10 -0.08 -3.75
N GLN A 133 -14.45 -0.92 -4.56
CA GLN A 133 -13.62 -2.03 -4.07
C GLN A 133 -12.36 -1.51 -3.35
N ILE A 134 -11.67 -0.52 -3.92
CA ILE A 134 -10.51 0.12 -3.30
C ILE A 134 -10.90 0.76 -1.96
N LEU A 135 -11.99 1.53 -1.92
CA LEU A 135 -12.46 2.18 -0.70
C LEU A 135 -12.95 1.17 0.34
N TYR A 136 -13.58 0.08 -0.10
CA TYR A 136 -13.93 -1.02 0.78
C TYR A 136 -12.69 -1.65 1.40
N PHE A 137 -11.65 -1.95 0.61
CA PHE A 137 -10.38 -2.43 1.12
C PHE A 137 -9.80 -1.49 2.18
N ILE A 138 -9.71 -0.19 1.90
CA ILE A 138 -9.21 0.81 2.87
C ILE A 138 -10.03 0.78 4.16
N SER A 139 -11.38 0.70 4.04
CA SER A 139 -12.29 0.65 5.20
C SER A 139 -12.09 -0.57 6.10
N LYS A 140 -11.51 -1.66 5.57
CA LYS A 140 -11.20 -2.89 6.32
C LYS A 140 -9.76 -2.93 6.80
N ARG A 141 -8.82 -2.55 5.93
CA ARG A 141 -7.39 -2.58 6.20
C ARG A 141 -6.99 -1.60 7.31
N ASN A 142 -7.57 -0.41 7.32
CA ASN A 142 -7.23 0.61 8.33
C ASN A 142 -7.53 0.14 9.77
N PRO A 143 -8.76 -0.32 10.11
CA PRO A 143 -9.04 -0.91 11.42
C PRO A 143 -8.20 -2.15 11.75
N PHE A 144 -7.89 -2.99 10.76
CA PHE A 144 -6.98 -4.12 10.96
C PHE A 144 -5.60 -3.64 11.42
N ILE A 145 -5.00 -2.67 10.73
CA ILE A 145 -3.70 -2.10 11.14
C ILE A 145 -3.81 -1.49 12.55
N ALA A 146 -4.85 -0.70 12.82
CA ALA A 146 -5.05 -0.05 14.12
C ALA A 146 -5.10 -1.05 15.29
N SER A 147 -5.83 -2.15 15.12
CA SER A 147 -5.95 -3.21 16.13
C SER A 147 -4.66 -4.00 16.38
N HIS A 148 -3.70 -3.91 15.46
CA HIS A 148 -2.43 -4.61 15.52
C HIS A 148 -1.25 -3.65 15.66
N LEU A 149 -1.44 -2.44 16.21
CA LEU A 149 -0.34 -1.49 16.44
C LEU A 149 0.56 -1.85 17.63
N MET A 150 0.09 -2.69 18.57
CA MET A 150 0.80 -3.05 19.81
C MET A 150 1.61 -4.35 19.72
N PHE A 151 1.97 -4.79 18.50
CA PHE A 151 2.88 -5.91 18.29
C PHE A 151 4.26 -5.69 18.91
#